data_AF-A0A8S3FXF6-F1
#
_entry.id   AF-A0A8S3FXF6-F1
#
_cell.length_a   1.000
_cell.length_b   1.000
_cell.length_c   1.000
_cell.angle_alpha   90.00
_cell.angle_beta   90.00
_cell.angle_gamma   90.00
#
_symmetry.space_group_name_H-M   'P 1'
#
loop_
_entity.id
_entity.type
_entity.pdbx_description
1 polymer ?
#
loop_
_entity_poly.entity_id
_entity_poly.type
_entity_poly.pdbx_seq_one_letter_code
_entity_poly.pdbx_strand_id
1 'polypeptide(L)'
;KTVIVNDKLESLNNELWTVVNVPFNYYTSSEMLQSILEKPLERKAGRNYGPPGNKRLVYFIDDMNMPEMDKYYTVQAHTILRQYLDYKHWYDRQKLTLRDIHNCQYVACMNPTAGNFTIDSRIQRHFAVFAVSFPGQDSLRTIYNSILSQHLAAPHHTPFTQAVQRYASQIVDGALAVHQRIAAAFLPTAIKFHYVFNLRDLSNIFQVTL
;
A
#
# COMPACT_ATOMS: atom_id res chain seq x y z
N LYS A 1 5.12 -1.16 -3.85
CA LYS A 1 4.68 -0.12 -2.89
C LYS A 1 4.21 -0.75 -1.58
N THR A 2 3.08 -1.47 -1.58
CA THR A 2 2.40 -1.98 -0.38
C THR A 2 3.32 -2.86 0.47
N VAL A 3 4.05 -3.79 -0.17
CA VAL A 3 5.02 -4.66 0.52
C VAL A 3 6.09 -3.86 1.27
N ILE A 4 6.70 -2.85 0.63
CA ILE A 4 7.76 -2.04 1.22
C ILE A 4 7.24 -1.23 2.40
N VAL A 5 6.06 -0.64 2.26
CA VAL A 5 5.46 0.17 3.32
C VAL A 5 4.99 -0.70 4.48
N ASN A 6 4.35 -1.84 4.20
CA ASN A 6 3.92 -2.78 5.24
C ASN A 6 5.11 -3.33 6.03
N ASP A 7 6.19 -3.75 5.36
CA ASP A 7 7.42 -4.21 6.02
C ASP A 7 7.95 -3.14 7.00
N LYS A 8 7.97 -1.86 6.57
CA LYS A 8 8.38 -0.78 7.45
C LYS A 8 7.41 -0.55 8.60
N LEU A 9 6.10 -0.60 8.36
CA LEU A 9 5.07 -0.39 9.37
C LEU A 9 5.03 -1.53 10.40
N GLU A 10 5.26 -2.77 9.98
CA GLU A 10 5.37 -3.95 10.83
C GLU A 10 6.65 -3.92 11.70
N SER A 11 7.72 -3.26 11.22
CA SER A 11 8.94 -3.04 12.02
C SER A 11 8.76 -2.04 13.18
N LEU A 12 7.63 -1.34 13.27
CA LEU A 12 7.39 -0.38 14.35
C LEU A 12 7.11 -1.09 15.68
N ASN A 13 7.53 -0.47 16.79
CA ASN A 13 7.25 -1.01 18.11
C ASN A 13 5.73 -0.97 18.40
N ASN A 14 5.10 -2.15 18.48
CA ASN A 14 3.67 -2.34 18.75
C ASN A 14 3.20 -1.81 20.11
N GLU A 15 4.11 -1.57 21.07
CA GLU A 15 3.77 -0.94 22.34
C GLU A 15 3.57 0.57 22.20
N LEU A 16 4.27 1.20 21.26
CA LEU A 16 4.24 2.65 21.03
C LEU A 16 3.36 3.05 19.85
N TRP A 17 3.25 2.19 18.85
CA TRP A 17 2.56 2.46 17.59
C TRP A 17 1.40 1.50 17.37
N THR A 18 0.39 1.99 16.69
CA THR A 18 -0.72 1.19 16.17
C THR A 18 -0.93 1.60 14.73
N VAL A 19 -1.06 0.62 13.83
CA VAL A 19 -1.25 0.85 12.40
C VAL A 19 -2.63 0.36 12.02
N VAL A 20 -3.38 1.18 11.29
CA VAL A 20 -4.71 0.85 10.78
C VAL A 20 -4.75 1.07 9.29
N ASN A 21 -5.08 0.01 8.56
CA ASN A 21 -5.30 0.06 7.12
C ASN A 21 -6.64 0.72 6.83
N VAL A 22 -6.62 1.76 6.00
CA VAL A 22 -7.79 2.53 5.60
C VAL A 22 -8.08 2.20 4.13
N PRO A 23 -9.11 1.38 3.85
CA PRO A 23 -9.42 0.99 2.49
C PRO A 23 -10.01 2.17 1.72
N PHE A 24 -9.42 2.48 0.57
CA PHE A 24 -9.98 3.40 -0.42
C PHE A 24 -10.48 2.57 -1.60
N ASN A 25 -11.68 2.89 -2.06
CA ASN A 25 -12.28 2.34 -3.27
C ASN A 25 -13.04 3.46 -4.01
N TYR A 26 -13.55 3.14 -5.20
CA TYR A 26 -14.27 4.08 -6.05
C TYR A 26 -15.40 4.83 -5.32
N TYR A 27 -16.15 4.14 -4.46
CA TYR A 27 -17.33 4.66 -3.76
C TYR A 27 -17.04 5.24 -2.37
N THR A 28 -15.77 5.43 -2.01
CA THR A 28 -15.42 5.91 -0.66
C THR A 28 -15.83 7.37 -0.47
N SER A 29 -16.91 7.59 0.27
CA SER A 29 -17.43 8.92 0.60
C SER A 29 -16.74 9.54 1.82
N SER A 30 -16.96 10.84 2.06
CA SER A 30 -16.44 11.52 3.25
C SER A 30 -16.99 10.94 4.56
N GLU A 31 -18.24 10.49 4.57
CA GLU A 31 -18.89 9.88 5.73
C GLU A 31 -18.32 8.48 6.01
N MET A 32 -18.17 7.66 4.97
CA MET A 32 -17.60 6.32 5.10
C MET A 32 -16.17 6.41 5.65
N LEU A 33 -15.34 7.29 5.08
CA LEU A 33 -13.97 7.49 5.54
C LEU A 33 -13.94 7.99 6.99
N GLN A 34 -14.76 8.97 7.36
CA GLN A 34 -14.82 9.45 8.74
C GLN A 34 -15.17 8.31 9.70
N SER A 35 -16.15 7.46 9.37
CA SER A 35 -16.51 6.32 10.21
C SER A 35 -15.34 5.34 10.41
N ILE A 36 -14.53 5.12 9.37
CA ILE A 36 -13.35 4.24 9.43
C ILE A 36 -12.26 4.88 10.29
N LEU A 37 -11.99 6.17 10.11
CA LEU A 37 -10.98 6.89 10.91
C LEU A 37 -11.38 6.97 12.38
N GLU A 38 -12.67 7.06 12.71
CA GLU A 38 -13.12 7.14 14.10
C GLU A 38 -13.07 5.80 14.86
N LYS A 39 -13.19 4.65 14.18
CA LYS A 39 -13.19 3.32 14.81
C LYS A 39 -12.04 3.06 15.79
N PRO A 40 -10.75 3.34 15.46
CA PRO A 40 -9.64 3.11 16.37
C PRO A 40 -9.44 4.20 17.43
N LEU A 41 -10.34 5.20 17.53
CA LEU A 41 -10.18 6.33 18.44
C LEU A 41 -11.05 6.18 19.68
N GLU A 42 -10.48 6.53 20.83
CA GLU A 42 -11.17 6.61 22.11
C GLU A 42 -11.26 8.06 22.57
N ARG A 43 -12.36 8.37 23.25
CA ARG A 43 -12.52 9.66 23.93
C ARG A 43 -11.56 9.72 25.12
N LYS A 44 -10.64 10.69 25.12
CA LYS A 44 -9.69 10.91 26.22
C LYS A 44 -10.27 11.80 27.29
N ALA A 45 -10.70 13.01 26.91
CA ALA A 45 -11.31 13.98 27.81
C ALA A 45 -12.07 15.03 27.01
N GLY A 46 -13.28 15.41 27.45
CA GLY A 46 -14.06 16.45 26.80
C GLY A 46 -14.30 16.14 25.32
N ARG A 47 -13.74 16.96 24.43
CA ARG A 47 -13.80 16.77 22.97
C ARG A 47 -12.54 16.15 22.36
N ASN A 48 -11.56 15.74 23.18
CA ASN A 48 -10.31 15.14 22.73
C ASN A 48 -10.46 13.62 22.51
N TYR A 49 -9.99 13.17 21.37
CA TYR A 49 -9.96 11.77 20.94
C TYR A 49 -8.54 11.40 20.50
N GLY A 50 -8.20 10.13 20.64
CA GLY A 50 -6.91 9.59 20.21
C GLY A 50 -6.90 8.07 20.32
N PRO A 51 -5.83 7.41 19.84
CA PRO A 51 -5.71 5.95 19.97
C PRO A 51 -5.73 5.48 21.42
N PRO A 52 -6.04 4.19 21.68
CA PRO A 52 -6.05 3.62 23.03
C PRO A 52 -4.73 3.81 23.77
N GLY A 53 -4.82 4.07 25.08
CA GLY A 53 -3.66 4.36 25.92
C GLY A 53 -2.87 5.60 25.48
N ASN A 54 -1.54 5.50 25.48
CA ASN A 54 -0.61 6.56 25.09
C ASN A 54 0.12 6.26 23.76
N LYS A 55 -0.46 5.38 22.93
CA LYS A 55 0.12 5.01 21.64
C LYS A 55 0.00 6.15 20.61
N ARG A 56 0.74 6.02 19.51
CA ARG A 56 0.57 6.81 18.28
C ARG A 56 -0.07 5.96 17.19
N LEU A 57 -1.03 6.52 16.49
CA LEU A 57 -1.76 5.85 15.42
C LEU A 57 -1.20 6.26 14.06
N VAL A 58 -1.00 5.28 13.18
CA VAL A 58 -0.71 5.50 11.76
C VAL A 58 -1.89 4.97 10.96
N TYR A 59 -2.56 5.86 10.23
CA TYR A 59 -3.49 5.47 9.19
C TYR A 59 -2.71 5.21 7.91
N PHE A 60 -2.74 3.97 7.42
CA PHE A 60 -2.15 3.60 6.15
C PHE A 60 -3.21 3.55 5.05
N ILE A 61 -3.05 4.38 4.02
CA ILE A 61 -3.94 4.48 2.85
C ILE A 61 -3.21 3.93 1.63
N ASP A 62 -3.57 2.76 1.12
CA ASP A 62 -2.78 2.12 0.06
C ASP A 62 -3.00 2.71 -1.35
N ASP A 63 -4.23 3.11 -1.66
CA ASP A 63 -4.60 3.64 -2.98
C ASP A 63 -5.38 4.96 -2.84
N MET A 64 -4.67 6.02 -2.43
CA MET A 64 -5.24 7.35 -2.17
C MET A 64 -6.00 7.94 -3.37
N ASN A 65 -5.67 7.50 -4.58
CA ASN A 65 -6.23 8.02 -5.81
C ASN A 65 -7.43 7.24 -6.37
N MET A 66 -7.93 6.21 -5.68
CA MET A 66 -9.07 5.41 -6.14
C MET A 66 -10.46 6.06 -6.04
N PRO A 67 -10.78 6.92 -5.04
CA PRO A 67 -12.12 7.45 -4.90
C PRO A 67 -12.56 8.31 -6.10
N GLU A 68 -13.84 8.22 -6.45
CA GLU A 68 -14.44 8.94 -7.58
C GLU A 68 -14.37 10.47 -7.41
N MET A 69 -14.17 11.18 -8.52
CA MET A 69 -14.34 12.62 -8.61
C MET A 69 -15.80 12.96 -8.94
N ASP A 70 -16.37 13.93 -8.22
CA ASP A 70 -17.67 14.47 -8.57
C ASP A 70 -17.64 15.35 -9.83
N LYS A 71 -18.81 15.85 -10.24
CA LYS A 71 -19.00 16.73 -11.41
C LYS A 71 -18.20 18.04 -11.34
N TYR A 72 -17.68 18.39 -10.17
CA TYR A 72 -16.92 19.60 -9.91
C TYR A 72 -15.45 19.26 -9.59
N TYR A 73 -14.98 18.07 -10.00
CA TYR A 73 -13.59 17.60 -9.83
C TYR A 73 -13.14 17.56 -8.37
N THR A 74 -14.08 17.33 -7.44
CA THR A 74 -13.79 17.21 -6.02
C THR A 74 -13.91 15.75 -5.57
N VAL A 75 -13.00 15.32 -4.70
CA VAL A 75 -13.02 13.99 -4.09
C VAL A 75 -13.40 14.12 -2.62
N GLN A 76 -14.57 13.61 -2.24
CA GLN A 76 -15.10 13.76 -0.87
C GLN A 76 -14.20 13.14 0.20
N ALA A 77 -13.55 12.00 -0.09
CA ALA A 77 -12.60 11.39 0.83
C ALA A 77 -11.39 12.29 1.10
N HIS A 78 -10.91 13.01 0.09
CA HIS A 78 -9.79 13.94 0.25
C HIS A 78 -10.17 15.17 1.06
N THR A 79 -11.42 15.66 0.96
CA THR A 79 -11.83 16.87 1.67
C THR A 79 -11.86 16.67 3.19
N ILE A 80 -12.42 15.55 3.67
CA ILE A 80 -12.41 15.22 5.12
C ILE A 80 -10.99 14.92 5.63
N LEU A 81 -10.17 14.25 4.82
CA LEU A 81 -8.78 14.01 5.17
C LEU A 81 -7.99 15.33 5.27
N ARG A 82 -8.19 16.25 4.32
CA ARG A 82 -7.59 17.58 4.36
C ARG A 82 -8.07 18.38 5.57
N GLN A 83 -9.37 18.32 5.91
CA GLN A 83 -9.90 18.97 7.11
C GLN A 83 -9.15 18.52 8.36
N TYR A 84 -8.92 17.22 8.53
CA TYR A 84 -8.09 16.72 9.62
C TYR A 84 -6.65 17.25 9.53
N LEU A 85 -6.02 17.18 8.36
CA LEU A 85 -4.61 17.54 8.21
C LEU A 85 -4.36 19.02 8.52
N ASP A 86 -5.29 19.90 8.12
CA ASP A 86 -5.28 21.34 8.37
C ASP A 86 -5.57 21.68 9.84
N TYR A 87 -6.64 21.12 10.42
CA TYR A 87 -7.20 21.60 11.69
C TYR A 87 -6.98 20.68 12.90
N LYS A 88 -6.56 19.43 12.67
CA LYS A 88 -6.46 18.37 13.69
C LYS A 88 -7.78 18.03 14.38
N HIS A 89 -8.90 18.31 13.73
CA HIS A 89 -10.24 17.99 14.22
C HIS A 89 -11.22 17.79 13.05
N TRP A 90 -12.37 17.19 13.35
CA TRP A 90 -13.53 17.17 12.46
C TRP A 90 -14.83 17.28 13.26
N TYR A 91 -15.93 17.54 12.57
CA TYR A 91 -17.25 17.63 13.19
C TYR A 91 -17.91 16.25 13.31
N ASP A 92 -18.53 16.02 14.46
CA ASP A 92 -19.55 15.00 14.63
C ASP A 92 -20.78 15.41 13.82
N ARG A 93 -21.14 14.61 12.80
CA ARG A 93 -22.23 14.92 11.87
C ARG A 93 -23.61 14.85 12.52
N GLN A 94 -23.77 14.13 13.63
CA GLN A 94 -25.04 13.99 14.33
C GLN A 94 -25.19 15.03 15.43
N LYS A 95 -24.15 15.20 16.25
CA LYS A 95 -24.17 16.10 17.42
C LYS A 95 -23.77 17.54 17.07
N LEU A 96 -23.20 17.76 15.89
CA LEU A 96 -22.67 19.06 15.44
C LEU A 96 -21.62 19.64 16.40
N THR A 97 -20.87 18.76 17.06
CA THR A 97 -19.79 19.13 17.98
C THR A 97 -18.43 18.81 17.37
N LEU A 98 -17.40 19.55 17.79
CA LEU A 98 -16.02 19.29 17.39
C LEU A 98 -15.47 18.05 18.10
N ARG A 99 -14.66 17.28 17.38
CA ARG A 99 -13.80 16.22 17.91
C ARG A 99 -12.35 16.53 17.57
N ASP A 100 -11.57 16.88 18.58
CA ASP A 100 -10.14 17.14 18.45
C ASP A 100 -9.39 15.81 18.45
N ILE A 101 -8.63 15.53 17.39
CA ILE A 101 -8.03 14.22 17.14
C ILE A 101 -6.51 14.31 17.28
N HIS A 102 -5.97 13.60 18.27
CA HIS A 102 -4.56 13.67 18.67
C HIS A 102 -3.81 12.38 18.39
N ASN A 103 -2.48 12.46 18.36
CA ASN A 103 -1.55 11.33 18.22
C ASN A 103 -1.79 10.44 16.98
N CYS A 104 -2.23 11.03 15.87
CA CYS A 104 -2.46 10.34 14.60
C CYS A 104 -1.52 10.85 13.50
N GLN A 105 -1.09 9.95 12.63
CA GLN A 105 -0.25 10.20 11.46
C GLN A 105 -0.81 9.45 10.25
N TYR A 106 -0.41 9.89 9.05
CA TYR A 106 -0.92 9.34 7.79
C TYR A 106 0.25 8.94 6.92
N VAL A 107 0.18 7.71 6.40
CA VAL A 107 1.06 7.21 5.34
C VAL A 107 0.16 6.84 4.19
N ALA A 108 0.45 7.36 3.00
CA ALA A 108 -0.37 7.14 1.82
C ALA A 108 0.47 6.64 0.65
N CYS A 109 -0.15 5.81 -0.17
CA CYS A 109 0.36 5.32 -1.44
C CYS A 109 -0.64 5.64 -2.55
N MET A 110 -0.16 5.67 -3.79
CA MET A 110 -0.98 5.87 -4.98
C MET A 110 -0.82 4.68 -5.92
N ASN A 111 -1.88 4.36 -6.65
CA ASN A 111 -1.86 3.38 -7.71
C ASN A 111 -1.48 4.08 -9.03
N PRO A 112 -0.30 3.80 -9.62
CA PRO A 112 0.13 4.46 -10.85
C PRO A 112 -0.60 3.95 -12.11
N THR A 113 -1.37 2.87 -11.99
CA THR A 113 -2.06 2.21 -13.13
C THR A 113 -3.56 2.41 -13.15
N ALA A 114 -4.16 2.89 -12.06
CA ALA A 114 -5.60 3.00 -11.89
C ALA A 114 -5.99 4.11 -10.91
N GLY A 115 -7.25 4.53 -10.97
CA GLY A 115 -7.76 5.67 -10.21
C GLY A 115 -7.50 7.01 -10.91
N ASN A 116 -7.59 8.10 -10.16
CA ASN A 116 -7.33 9.44 -10.66
C ASN A 116 -5.81 9.66 -10.74
N PHE A 117 -5.32 10.13 -11.89
CA PHE A 117 -3.89 10.43 -12.04
C PHE A 117 -3.50 11.78 -11.44
N THR A 118 -4.47 12.60 -11.07
CA THR A 118 -4.28 13.91 -10.45
C THR A 118 -4.86 13.92 -9.05
N ILE A 119 -4.05 14.33 -8.07
CA ILE A 119 -4.49 14.61 -6.70
C ILE A 119 -4.50 16.13 -6.50
N ASP A 120 -5.47 16.63 -5.75
CA ASP A 120 -5.58 18.05 -5.43
C ASP A 120 -4.31 18.55 -4.69
N SER A 121 -3.70 19.63 -5.18
CA SER A 121 -2.48 20.19 -4.61
C SER A 121 -2.64 20.62 -3.14
N ARG A 122 -3.85 20.98 -2.72
CA ARG A 122 -4.17 21.39 -1.35
C ARG A 122 -4.08 20.23 -0.37
N ILE A 123 -4.30 18.98 -0.79
CA ILE A 123 -4.02 17.83 0.08
C ILE A 123 -2.57 17.39 -0.08
N GLN A 124 -2.03 17.40 -1.31
CA GLN A 124 -0.66 16.98 -1.59
C GLN A 124 0.38 17.79 -0.80
N ARG A 125 0.14 19.09 -0.54
CA ARG A 125 1.02 19.95 0.28
C ARG A 125 1.30 19.41 1.70
N HIS A 126 0.44 18.53 2.23
CA HIS A 126 0.62 17.93 3.54
C HIS A 126 1.50 16.66 3.53
N PHE A 127 1.89 16.20 2.33
CA PHE A 127 2.67 14.98 2.14
C PHE A 127 4.01 15.29 1.48
N ALA A 128 5.05 14.57 1.90
CA ALA A 128 6.25 14.41 1.09
C ALA A 128 6.00 13.27 0.09
N VAL A 129 6.16 13.55 -1.20
CA VAL A 129 5.86 12.58 -2.27
C VAL A 129 7.16 12.04 -2.84
N PHE A 130 7.25 10.71 -2.90
CA PHE A 130 8.40 9.99 -3.46
C PHE A 130 7.92 9.09 -4.59
N ALA A 131 8.64 9.10 -5.72
CA ALA A 131 8.42 8.17 -6.81
C ALA A 131 9.16 6.86 -6.52
N VAL A 132 8.45 5.73 -6.60
CA VAL A 132 9.04 4.39 -6.46
C VAL A 132 9.04 3.74 -7.84
N SER A 133 10.22 3.68 -8.45
CA SER A 133 10.43 3.01 -9.73
C SER A 133 10.47 1.49 -9.59
N PHE A 134 10.27 0.80 -10.71
CA PHE A 134 10.47 -0.64 -10.78
C PHE A 134 11.94 -0.98 -10.47
N PRO A 135 12.23 -2.03 -9.69
CA PRO A 135 13.61 -2.44 -9.41
C PRO A 135 14.33 -2.85 -10.69
N GLY A 136 15.65 -2.62 -10.73
CA GLY A 136 16.50 -3.03 -11.86
C GLY A 136 16.57 -4.56 -11.99
N GLN A 137 16.95 -5.03 -13.19
CA GLN A 137 17.05 -6.46 -13.50
C GLN A 137 18.01 -7.20 -12.55
N ASP A 138 19.15 -6.60 -12.21
CA ASP A 138 20.10 -7.20 -11.27
C ASP A 138 19.49 -7.40 -9.88
N SER A 139 18.72 -6.41 -9.39
CA SER A 139 18.02 -6.51 -8.11
C SER A 139 16.99 -7.63 -8.13
N LEU A 140 16.23 -7.77 -9.23
CA LEU A 140 15.27 -8.87 -9.39
C LEU A 140 15.95 -10.23 -9.41
N ARG A 141 17.05 -10.34 -10.15
CA ARG A 141 17.88 -11.54 -10.19
C ARG A 141 18.35 -11.90 -8.79
N THR A 142 18.85 -10.95 -8.00
CA THR A 142 19.28 -11.19 -6.61
C THR A 142 18.11 -11.65 -5.73
N ILE A 143 16.96 -10.97 -5.77
CA ILE A 143 15.79 -11.29 -4.96
C ILE A 143 15.31 -12.71 -5.24
N TYR A 144 15.03 -13.04 -6.51
CA TYR A 144 14.48 -14.34 -6.86
C TYR A 144 15.50 -15.48 -6.76
N ASN A 145 16.79 -15.22 -7.01
CA ASN A 145 17.83 -16.22 -6.73
C ASN A 145 17.95 -16.52 -5.24
N SER A 146 17.87 -15.51 -4.37
CA SER A 146 17.90 -15.73 -2.93
C SER A 146 16.73 -16.62 -2.49
N ILE A 147 15.52 -16.32 -2.97
CA ILE A 147 14.31 -17.08 -2.66
C ILE A 147 14.44 -18.54 -3.14
N LEU A 148 14.76 -18.75 -4.42
CA LEU A 148 14.82 -20.10 -4.99
C LEU A 148 15.97 -20.91 -4.39
N SER A 149 17.15 -20.32 -4.20
CA SER A 149 18.31 -21.02 -3.65
C SER A 149 18.08 -21.45 -2.20
N GLN A 150 17.47 -20.58 -1.38
CA GLN A 150 17.11 -20.92 0.00
C GLN A 150 16.10 -22.07 0.05
N HIS A 151 15.11 -22.07 -0.85
CA HIS A 151 14.15 -23.17 -0.92
C HIS A 151 14.77 -24.49 -1.37
N LEU A 152 15.61 -24.48 -2.41
CA LEU A 152 16.25 -25.71 -2.89
C LEU A 152 17.27 -26.27 -1.88
N ALA A 153 17.88 -25.41 -1.07
CA ALA A 153 18.68 -25.83 0.08
C ALA A 153 17.83 -26.41 1.22
N ALA A 154 16.52 -26.13 1.22
CA ALA A 154 15.50 -26.59 2.15
C ALA A 154 15.96 -26.67 3.61
N PRO A 155 16.37 -25.56 4.25
CA PRO A 155 16.88 -25.59 5.63
C PRO A 155 15.87 -26.16 6.66
N HIS A 156 14.59 -26.27 6.29
CA HIS A 156 13.50 -26.80 7.12
C HIS A 156 12.92 -28.15 6.63
N HIS A 157 13.42 -28.70 5.51
CA HIS A 157 12.98 -29.98 4.92
C HIS A 157 14.18 -30.77 4.36
N THR A 158 13.93 -31.84 3.60
CA THR A 158 15.00 -32.60 2.94
C THR A 158 15.58 -31.77 1.78
N PRO A 159 16.90 -31.49 1.77
CA PRO A 159 17.52 -30.70 0.70
C PRO A 159 17.41 -31.39 -0.65
N PHE A 160 17.20 -30.60 -1.70
CA PHE A 160 17.31 -31.11 -3.06
C PHE A 160 18.76 -31.46 -3.37
N THR A 161 18.97 -32.36 -4.34
CA THR A 161 20.33 -32.76 -4.74
C THR A 161 21.14 -31.56 -5.23
N GLN A 162 22.45 -31.60 -5.01
CA GLN A 162 23.34 -30.52 -5.43
C GLN A 162 23.28 -30.27 -6.94
N ALA A 163 22.96 -31.30 -7.73
CA ALA A 163 22.72 -31.16 -9.17
C ALA A 163 21.56 -30.21 -9.48
N VAL A 164 20.45 -30.29 -8.73
CA VAL A 164 19.27 -29.42 -8.89
C VAL A 164 19.56 -28.01 -8.40
N GLN A 165 20.22 -27.86 -7.25
CA GLN A 165 20.57 -26.55 -6.69
C GLN A 165 21.40 -25.69 -7.65
N ARG A 166 22.28 -26.31 -8.46
CA ARG A 166 23.11 -25.62 -9.46
C ARG A 166 22.31 -24.96 -10.59
N TYR A 167 21.05 -25.36 -10.80
CA TYR A 167 20.20 -24.79 -11.85
C TYR A 167 19.38 -23.58 -11.41
N ALA A 168 19.43 -23.21 -10.12
CA ALA A 168 18.63 -22.12 -9.57
C ALA A 168 18.80 -20.82 -10.38
N SER A 169 20.06 -20.44 -10.66
CA SER A 169 20.37 -19.21 -11.39
C SER A 169 19.82 -19.20 -12.82
N GLN A 170 19.92 -20.32 -13.53
CA GLN A 170 19.46 -20.46 -14.90
C GLN A 170 17.92 -20.44 -14.98
N ILE A 171 17.25 -21.02 -13.99
CA ILE A 171 15.79 -20.97 -13.87
C ILE A 171 15.32 -19.54 -13.64
N VAL A 172 15.96 -18.81 -12.73
CA VAL A 172 15.64 -17.40 -12.45
C VAL A 172 15.89 -16.52 -13.68
N ASP A 173 17.04 -16.67 -14.33
CA ASP A 173 17.36 -15.92 -15.55
C ASP A 173 16.35 -16.22 -16.68
N GLY A 174 15.96 -17.49 -16.83
CA GLY A 174 14.93 -17.90 -17.78
C GLY A 174 13.56 -17.29 -17.48
N ALA A 175 13.12 -17.33 -16.21
CA ALA A 175 11.85 -16.76 -15.78
C ALA A 175 11.80 -15.23 -16.01
N LEU A 176 12.87 -14.51 -15.66
CA LEU A 176 12.98 -13.07 -15.89
C LEU A 176 12.96 -12.74 -17.39
N ALA A 177 13.72 -13.48 -18.21
CA ALA A 177 13.73 -13.28 -19.65
C ALA A 177 12.36 -13.53 -20.30
N VAL A 178 11.63 -14.56 -19.87
CA VAL A 178 10.27 -14.85 -20.33
C VAL A 178 9.31 -13.76 -19.92
N HIS A 179 9.32 -13.34 -18.65
CA HIS A 179 8.47 -12.27 -18.14
C HIS A 179 8.69 -10.97 -18.92
N GLN A 180 9.94 -10.59 -19.16
CA GLN A 180 10.27 -9.39 -19.92
C GLN A 180 9.76 -9.46 -21.37
N ARG A 181 9.90 -10.61 -22.05
CA ARG A 181 9.38 -10.81 -23.41
C ARG A 181 7.86 -10.73 -23.45
N ILE A 182 7.17 -11.33 -22.48
CA ILE A 182 5.72 -11.30 -22.39
C ILE A 182 5.24 -9.86 -22.14
N ALA A 183 5.82 -9.17 -21.16
CA ALA A 183 5.47 -7.78 -20.85
C ALA A 183 5.67 -6.82 -22.03
N ALA A 184 6.69 -7.06 -22.87
CA ALA A 184 6.94 -6.27 -24.06
C ALA A 184 5.99 -6.62 -25.24
N ALA A 185 5.63 -7.90 -25.40
CA ALA A 185 4.78 -8.35 -26.51
C ALA A 185 3.28 -8.13 -26.26
N PHE A 186 2.84 -8.22 -25.00
CA PHE A 186 1.44 -8.19 -24.61
C PHE A 186 1.13 -6.91 -23.84
N LEU A 187 0.98 -5.81 -24.59
CA LEU A 187 0.63 -4.51 -24.02
C LEU A 187 -0.88 -4.39 -23.76
N PRO A 188 -1.30 -3.64 -22.73
CA PRO A 188 -2.70 -3.37 -22.48
C PRO A 188 -3.28 -2.54 -23.63
N THR A 189 -4.45 -2.96 -24.12
CA THR A 189 -5.25 -2.24 -25.13
C THR A 189 -6.68 -2.07 -24.61
N ALA A 190 -7.50 -1.25 -25.28
CA ALA A 190 -8.90 -1.07 -24.90
C ALA A 190 -9.68 -2.41 -24.82
N ILE A 191 -9.34 -3.38 -25.68
CA ILE A 191 -9.96 -4.71 -25.70
C ILE A 191 -9.25 -5.66 -24.71
N LYS A 192 -7.93 -5.53 -24.55
CA LYS A 192 -7.10 -6.40 -23.70
C LYS A 192 -6.52 -5.63 -22.51
N PHE A 193 -7.39 -4.97 -21.76
CA PHE A 193 -7.00 -4.15 -20.61
C PHE A 193 -6.43 -4.98 -19.45
N HIS A 194 -6.66 -6.29 -19.44
CA HIS A 194 -6.16 -7.23 -18.42
C HIS A 194 -4.69 -7.66 -18.64
N TYR A 195 -4.03 -7.22 -19.72
CA TYR A 195 -2.60 -7.48 -19.94
C TYR A 195 -1.74 -6.53 -19.12
N VAL A 196 -1.64 -6.82 -17.82
CA VAL A 196 -0.88 -6.04 -16.84
C VAL A 196 0.13 -6.95 -16.16
N PHE A 197 1.36 -6.95 -16.67
CA PHE A 197 2.45 -7.76 -16.13
C PHE A 197 3.26 -6.96 -15.10
N ASN A 198 3.40 -7.49 -13.89
CA ASN A 198 4.12 -6.85 -12.79
C ASN A 198 4.86 -7.88 -11.91
N LEU A 199 5.49 -7.43 -10.82
CA LEU A 199 6.26 -8.31 -9.93
C LEU A 199 5.43 -9.41 -9.27
N ARG A 200 4.11 -9.21 -9.13
CA ARG A 200 3.23 -10.23 -8.57
C ARG A 200 3.24 -11.51 -9.41
N ASP A 201 3.37 -11.41 -10.72
CA ASP A 201 3.42 -12.58 -11.61
C ASP A 201 4.66 -13.42 -11.32
N LEU A 202 5.82 -12.76 -11.22
CA LEU A 202 7.07 -13.42 -10.85
C LEU A 202 6.99 -13.98 -9.43
N SER A 203 6.48 -13.22 -8.47
CA SER A 203 6.30 -13.70 -7.10
C SER A 203 5.39 -14.93 -7.03
N ASN A 204 4.30 -14.98 -7.81
CA ASN A 204 3.42 -16.14 -7.88
C ASN A 204 4.13 -17.37 -8.49
N ILE A 205 4.93 -17.20 -9.55
CA ILE A 205 5.70 -18.30 -10.16
C ILE A 205 6.61 -18.94 -9.11
N PHE A 206 7.37 -18.12 -8.39
CA PHE A 206 8.30 -18.63 -7.38
C PHE A 206 7.54 -19.15 -6.16
N GLN A 207 6.54 -18.44 -5.63
CA GLN A 207 5.77 -18.85 -4.45
C GLN A 207 5.00 -20.17 -4.63
N VAL A 208 4.47 -20.47 -5.82
CA VAL A 208 3.78 -21.75 -6.09
C VAL A 208 4.77 -22.92 -6.19
N THR A 209 6.03 -22.61 -6.50
CA THR A 209 7.10 -23.61 -6.53
C THR A 209 7.66 -23.88 -5.13
N LEU A 210 7.39 -22.99 -4.17
CA LEU A 210 7.78 -23.11 -2.74
C LEU A 210 6.78 -23.94 -1.95
#